data_AF-A0A442S6S5-F1
#
_entry.id   AF-A0A442S6S5-F1
#
_cell.length_a   1.000
_cell.length_b   1.000
_cell.length_c   1.000
_cell.angle_alpha   90.00
_cell.angle_beta   90.00
_cell.angle_gamma   90.00
#
_symmetry.space_group_name_H-M   'P 1'
#
loop_
_entity.id
_entity.type
_entity.pdbx_description
1 polymer ?
#
loop_
_entity_poly.entity_id
_entity_poly.type
_entity_poly.pdbx_seq_one_letter_code
_entity_poly.pdbx_strand_id
1 'polypeptide(L)'
;MSERLKVRFAFQRGWQVVDGSTVLRTFETKEDAFHFLVDRGARVRLEWSRTVIGGKAPPYDFAASFMQDTVGRILKTLHGTGAGTWFWSCYEGGANGRVSTKDEAVFGVERAYTRRVVKADWR
;
A
#
# COMPACT_ATOMS: atom_id res chain seq x y z
N MET A 1 4.11 -5.13 -14.80
CA MET A 1 3.62 -4.24 -13.71
C MET A 1 2.15 -4.55 -13.49
N SER A 2 1.74 -4.94 -12.28
CA SER A 2 0.31 -5.13 -11.98
C SER A 2 -0.39 -3.77 -11.88
N GLU A 3 -1.68 -3.73 -12.16
CA GLU A 3 -2.50 -2.51 -12.13
C GLU A 3 -2.59 -1.93 -10.70
N ARG A 4 -2.63 -0.60 -10.58
CA ARG A 4 -2.61 0.13 -9.31
C ARG A 4 -3.81 1.07 -9.23
N LEU A 5 -4.84 0.69 -8.45
CA LEU A 5 -6.15 1.33 -8.44
C LEU A 5 -6.44 2.06 -7.12
N LYS A 6 -7.19 3.17 -7.16
CA LYS A 6 -7.59 3.88 -5.94
C LYS A 6 -8.84 3.26 -5.35
N VAL A 7 -8.84 2.99 -4.05
CA VAL A 7 -10.05 2.69 -3.28
C VAL A 7 -10.38 3.89 -2.41
N ARG A 8 -11.63 4.34 -2.44
CA ARG A 8 -12.11 5.45 -1.60
C ARG A 8 -13.48 5.16 -1.01
N PHE A 9 -13.76 5.75 0.13
CA PHE A 9 -15.12 5.84 0.64
C PHE A 9 -15.80 7.10 0.08
N ALA A 10 -16.98 6.93 -0.51
CA ALA A 10 -17.83 8.02 -0.98
C ALA A 10 -19.08 8.06 -0.10
N PHE A 11 -19.25 9.15 0.67
CA PHE A 11 -20.37 9.30 1.60
C PHE A 11 -21.71 9.05 0.90
N GLN A 12 -22.57 8.23 1.52
CA GLN A 12 -23.86 7.74 0.98
C GLN A 12 -23.78 6.88 -0.30
N ARG A 13 -22.59 6.67 -0.88
CA ARG A 13 -22.37 5.86 -2.08
C ARG A 13 -21.51 4.63 -1.85
N GLY A 14 -21.04 4.39 -0.62
CA GLY A 14 -20.24 3.23 -0.27
C GLY A 14 -18.78 3.32 -0.74
N TRP A 15 -18.16 2.17 -0.92
CA TRP A 15 -16.76 2.03 -1.32
C TRP A 15 -16.61 1.97 -2.82
N GLN A 16 -15.69 2.75 -3.37
CA GLN A 16 -15.48 2.84 -4.81
C GLN A 16 -14.06 2.44 -5.18
N VAL A 17 -13.95 1.62 -6.22
CA VAL A 17 -12.69 1.39 -6.94
C VAL A 17 -12.65 2.33 -8.13
N VAL A 18 -11.59 3.13 -8.21
CA VAL A 18 -11.46 4.25 -9.15
C VAL A 18 -10.14 4.13 -9.90
N ASP A 19 -10.20 4.37 -11.21
CA ASP A 19 -9.03 4.58 -12.07
C ASP A 19 -9.09 6.00 -12.64
N GLY A 20 -8.14 6.86 -12.24
CA GLY A 20 -8.19 8.29 -12.53
C GLY A 20 -9.48 8.95 -12.03
N SER A 21 -10.31 9.44 -12.96
CA SER A 21 -11.63 10.02 -12.70
C SER A 21 -12.78 9.02 -12.83
N THR A 22 -12.51 7.81 -13.31
CA THR A 22 -13.53 6.81 -13.65
C THR A 22 -13.79 5.90 -12.47
N VAL A 23 -15.05 5.82 -12.04
CA VAL A 23 -15.48 4.81 -11.07
C VAL A 23 -15.65 3.50 -11.82
N LEU A 24 -14.81 2.51 -11.51
CA LEU A 24 -14.90 1.18 -12.12
C LEU A 24 -16.03 0.36 -11.51
N ARG A 25 -16.18 0.44 -10.18
CA ARG A 25 -17.22 -0.28 -9.44
C ARG A 25 -17.44 0.34 -8.06
N THR A 26 -18.64 0.14 -7.52
CA THR A 26 -19.07 0.56 -6.19
C THR A 26 -19.49 -0.67 -5.38
N PHE A 27 -19.21 -0.65 -4.08
CA PHE A 27 -19.43 -1.74 -3.13
C PHE A 27 -19.98 -1.21 -1.82
N GLU A 28 -20.67 -2.08 -1.08
CA GLU A 28 -21.17 -1.75 0.26
C GLU A 28 -20.05 -1.76 1.30
N THR A 29 -19.11 -2.69 1.19
CA THR A 29 -18.01 -2.87 2.14
C THR A 29 -16.65 -2.56 1.52
N LYS A 30 -15.67 -2.27 2.40
CA LYS A 30 -14.27 -2.08 2.00
C LYS A 30 -13.69 -3.40 1.50
N GLU A 31 -14.01 -4.49 2.18
CA GLU A 31 -13.51 -5.83 1.91
C GLU A 31 -13.91 -6.29 0.50
N ASP A 32 -15.15 -6.05 0.07
CA ASP A 32 -15.59 -6.38 -1.29
C ASP A 32 -14.83 -5.58 -2.36
N ALA A 33 -14.58 -4.29 -2.10
CA ALA A 33 -13.77 -3.46 -3.00
C ALA A 33 -12.34 -3.98 -3.12
N PHE A 34 -11.76 -4.48 -2.02
CA PHE A 34 -10.43 -5.10 -2.03
C PHE A 34 -10.43 -6.50 -2.66
N HIS A 35 -11.50 -7.29 -2.50
CA HIS A 35 -11.66 -8.57 -3.17
C HIS A 35 -11.63 -8.37 -4.68
N PHE A 36 -12.34 -7.37 -5.19
CA PHE A 36 -12.29 -6.99 -6.60
C PHE A 36 -10.88 -6.67 -7.09
N LEU A 37 -10.04 -6.01 -6.28
CA LEU A 37 -8.64 -5.79 -6.64
C LEU A 37 -7.86 -7.10 -6.76
N VAL A 38 -8.02 -8.00 -5.78
CA VAL A 38 -7.34 -9.30 -5.75
C VAL A 38 -7.74 -10.15 -6.95
N ASP A 39 -9.03 -10.27 -7.24
CA ASP A 39 -9.56 -11.07 -8.36
C ASP A 39 -9.05 -10.54 -9.72
N ARG A 40 -8.81 -9.23 -9.82
CA ARG A 40 -8.26 -8.56 -11.00
C ARG A 40 -6.73 -8.65 -11.08
N GLY A 41 -6.05 -9.16 -10.06
CA GLY A 41 -4.58 -9.11 -9.95
C GLY A 41 -4.04 -7.68 -9.79
N ALA A 42 -4.89 -6.73 -9.37
CA ALA A 42 -4.53 -5.35 -9.08
C ALA A 42 -4.09 -5.20 -7.62
N ARG A 43 -3.60 -4.00 -7.28
CA ARG A 43 -3.31 -3.59 -5.89
C ARG A 43 -3.82 -2.19 -5.61
N VAL A 44 -4.06 -1.90 -4.34
CA VAL A 44 -4.50 -0.57 -3.92
C VAL A 44 -3.36 0.44 -4.07
N ARG A 45 -3.68 1.62 -4.58
CA ARG A 45 -2.83 2.81 -4.53
C ARG A 45 -2.87 3.38 -3.13
N LEU A 46 -1.77 3.24 -2.39
CA LEU A 46 -1.61 3.90 -1.09
C LEU A 46 -1.16 5.35 -1.27
N GLU A 47 -1.47 6.18 -0.28
CA GLU A 47 -0.94 7.53 -0.16
C GLU A 47 0.44 7.46 0.49
N TRP A 48 1.40 8.23 -0.02
CA TRP A 48 2.79 8.17 0.42
C TRP A 48 3.28 9.56 0.81
N SER A 49 3.87 9.65 2.00
CA SER A 49 4.48 10.87 2.52
C SER A 49 5.81 10.54 3.18
N ARG A 50 6.64 11.54 3.46
CA ARG A 50 7.87 11.31 4.23
C ARG A 50 7.50 10.97 5.67
N THR A 51 8.14 9.96 6.23
CA THR A 51 7.98 9.65 7.65
C THR A 51 8.50 10.81 8.49
N VAL A 52 7.70 11.28 9.46
CA VAL A 52 8.10 12.31 10.42
C VAL A 52 8.41 11.65 11.76
N ILE A 53 9.66 11.75 12.21
CA ILE A 53 10.17 11.18 13.46
C ILE A 53 10.76 12.32 14.29
N GLY A 54 10.15 12.64 15.43
CA GLY A 54 10.61 13.74 16.29
C GLY A 54 10.69 15.09 15.56
N GLY A 55 9.72 15.38 14.69
CA GLY A 55 9.69 16.60 13.86
C GLY A 55 10.66 16.61 12.67
N LYS A 56 11.47 15.57 12.48
CA LYS A 56 12.38 15.44 11.34
C LYS A 56 11.81 14.48 10.31
N ALA A 57 12.03 14.78 9.04
CA ALA A 57 11.78 13.86 7.95
C ALA A 57 13.14 13.35 7.43
N PRO A 58 13.55 12.11 7.74
CA PRO A 58 14.77 11.52 7.19
C PRO A 58 14.69 11.37 5.66
N PRO A 59 15.80 11.51 4.92
CA PRO A 59 15.80 11.23 3.49
C PRO A 59 15.53 9.74 3.26
N TYR A 60 14.83 9.42 2.17
CA TYR A 60 14.55 8.05 1.74
C TYR A 60 13.75 7.19 2.74
N ASP A 61 12.90 7.82 3.54
CA ASP A 61 12.00 7.17 4.50
C ASP A 61 10.57 7.67 4.26
N PHE A 62 9.68 6.75 3.91
CA PHE A 62 8.31 7.08 3.52
C PHE A 62 7.30 6.17 4.21
N ALA A 63 6.25 6.77 4.74
CA ALA A 63 5.09 6.10 5.29
C ALA A 63 4.02 5.93 4.20
N ALA A 64 3.37 4.77 4.21
CA ALA A 64 2.21 4.47 3.38
C ALA A 64 0.95 4.58 4.23
N SER A 65 -0.06 5.27 3.72
CA SER A 65 -1.35 5.43 4.39
C SER A 65 -2.50 4.98 3.51
N PHE A 66 -3.52 4.43 4.15
CA PHE A 66 -4.84 4.20 3.58
C PHE A 66 -5.85 5.02 4.37
N MET A 67 -6.44 6.04 3.75
CA MET A 67 -7.23 7.06 4.45
C MET A 67 -6.40 7.69 5.58
N GLN A 68 -6.85 7.63 6.83
CA GLN A 68 -6.17 8.25 7.97
C GLN A 68 -5.13 7.32 8.62
N ASP A 69 -5.13 6.03 8.27
CA ASP A 69 -4.29 5.04 8.94
C ASP A 69 -2.96 4.84 8.21
N THR A 70 -1.86 4.84 8.96
CA THR A 70 -0.56 4.45 8.43
C THR A 70 -0.48 2.93 8.42
N VAL A 71 -0.30 2.34 7.24
CA VAL A 71 -0.40 0.88 7.02
C VAL A 71 0.93 0.23 6.67
N GLY A 72 1.95 1.03 6.34
CA GLY A 72 3.27 0.51 6.01
C GLY A 72 4.32 1.58 5.87
N ARG A 73 5.53 1.14 5.51
CA ARG A 73 6.71 2.01 5.38
C ARG A 73 7.71 1.41 4.40
N ILE A 74 8.46 2.28 3.74
CA ILE A 74 9.67 1.92 3.01
C ILE A 74 10.83 2.79 3.47
N LEU A 75 12.02 2.21 3.54
CA LEU A 75 13.25 2.96 3.80
C LEU A 75 14.43 2.43 2.99
N LYS A 76 15.31 3.33 2.55
CA LYS A 76 16.55 2.96 1.87
C LYS A 76 17.66 2.75 2.89
N THR A 77 18.38 1.63 2.78
CA THR A 77 19.62 1.41 3.52
C THR A 77 20.73 2.26 2.90
N LEU A 78 21.33 3.15 3.69
CA LEU A 78 22.34 4.11 3.20
C LEU A 78 23.79 3.62 3.36
N HIS A 79 24.04 2.72 4.30
CA HIS A 79 25.38 2.31 4.69
C HIS A 79 25.48 0.80 4.90
N GLY A 80 26.71 0.29 4.89
CA GLY A 80 27.01 -1.13 5.07
C GLY A 80 26.79 -1.96 3.80
N THR A 81 26.86 -3.28 3.97
CA THR A 81 26.79 -4.25 2.87
C THR A 81 25.44 -4.27 2.13
N GLY A 82 24.37 -3.79 2.76
CA GLY A 82 23.04 -3.64 2.16
C GLY A 82 22.77 -2.25 1.58
N ALA A 83 23.77 -1.37 1.49
CA ALA A 83 23.58 -0.02 0.99
C ALA A 83 22.98 -0.02 -0.43
N GLY A 84 22.02 0.87 -0.67
CA GLY A 84 21.30 0.97 -1.93
C GLY A 84 19.98 0.19 -1.96
N THR A 85 19.81 -0.83 -1.11
CA THR A 85 18.57 -1.60 -1.04
C THR A 85 17.46 -0.87 -0.29
N TRP A 86 16.22 -1.25 -0.59
CA TRP A 86 15.01 -0.74 0.04
C TRP A 86 14.38 -1.82 0.89
N PHE A 87 14.19 -1.52 2.16
CA PHE A 87 13.33 -2.30 3.04
C PHE A 87 11.90 -1.80 2.92
N TRP A 88 10.94 -2.73 2.92
CA TRP A 88 9.52 -2.42 2.97
C TRP A 88 8.84 -3.27 4.05
N SER A 89 7.80 -2.71 4.67
CA SER A 89 6.97 -3.41 5.64
C SER A 89 5.51 -2.96 5.53
N CYS A 90 4.61 -3.92 5.59
CA CYS A 90 3.19 -3.75 5.83
C CYS A 90 2.92 -4.08 7.30
N TYR A 91 2.45 -3.09 8.06
CA TYR A 91 2.21 -3.25 9.50
C TYR A 91 1.08 -4.26 9.74
N GLU A 92 0.06 -4.19 8.90
CA GLU A 92 -1.04 -5.16 8.90
C GLU A 92 -0.53 -6.53 8.43
N GLY A 93 -0.49 -7.49 9.35
CA GLY A 93 0.00 -8.86 9.10
C GLY A 93 1.53 -9.01 9.10
N GLY A 94 2.29 -7.93 9.26
CA GLY A 94 3.75 -7.97 9.46
C GLY A 94 4.59 -8.37 8.24
N ALA A 95 3.99 -8.48 7.04
CA ALA A 95 4.70 -8.85 5.82
C ALA A 95 5.76 -7.79 5.47
N ASN A 96 6.97 -8.24 5.14
CA ASN A 96 8.10 -7.34 4.88
C ASN A 96 9.11 -7.97 3.91
N GLY A 97 10.05 -7.17 3.43
CA GLY A 97 11.12 -7.65 2.57
C GLY A 97 12.17 -6.59 2.23
N ARG A 98 13.21 -7.02 1.50
CA ARG A 98 14.24 -6.15 0.91
C ARG A 98 14.29 -6.34 -0.60
N VAL A 99 14.41 -5.22 -1.32
CA VAL A 99 14.39 -5.16 -2.78
C VAL A 99 15.34 -4.08 -3.28
N SER A 100 15.65 -4.07 -4.58
CA SER A 100 16.67 -3.19 -5.15
C SER A 100 16.15 -1.77 -5.40
N THR A 101 14.84 -1.61 -5.61
CA THR A 101 14.26 -0.32 -6.01
C THR A 101 13.15 0.17 -5.09
N LYS A 102 12.92 1.49 -5.11
CA LYS A 102 11.80 2.11 -4.40
C LYS A 102 10.45 1.58 -4.88
N ASP A 103 10.30 1.39 -6.19
CA ASP A 103 9.03 0.98 -6.79
C ASP A 103 8.66 -0.46 -6.44
N GLU A 104 9.65 -1.36 -6.36
CA GLU A 104 9.44 -2.72 -5.83
C GLU A 104 9.05 -2.69 -4.35
N ALA A 105 9.63 -1.77 -3.57
CA ALA A 105 9.30 -1.61 -2.16
C ALA A 105 7.86 -1.11 -1.97
N VAL A 106 7.44 -0.11 -2.77
CA VAL A 106 6.05 0.35 -2.84
C VAL A 106 5.12 -0.78 -3.25
N PHE A 107 5.48 -1.54 -4.29
CA PHE A 107 4.72 -2.69 -4.75
C PHE A 107 4.51 -3.72 -3.63
N GLY A 108 5.57 -4.01 -2.86
CA GLY A 108 5.53 -4.94 -1.72
C GLY A 108 4.47 -4.54 -0.70
N VAL A 109 4.50 -3.28 -0.24
CA VAL A 109 3.52 -2.76 0.75
C VAL A 109 2.10 -2.79 0.18
N GLU A 110 1.89 -2.25 -1.02
CA GLU A 110 0.56 -2.16 -1.63
C GLU A 110 -0.06 -3.53 -1.88
N ARG A 111 0.72 -4.50 -2.38
CA ARG A 111 0.25 -5.87 -2.60
C ARG A 111 -0.04 -6.57 -1.28
N ALA A 112 0.85 -6.46 -0.29
CA ALA A 112 0.66 -7.08 1.02
C ALA A 112 -0.61 -6.55 1.70
N TYR A 113 -0.78 -5.23 1.75
CA TYR A 113 -1.98 -4.62 2.33
C TYR A 113 -3.25 -5.04 1.59
N THR A 114 -3.22 -5.03 0.25
CA THR A 114 -4.38 -5.45 -0.57
C THR A 114 -4.87 -6.85 -0.19
N ARG A 115 -3.95 -7.82 -0.12
CA ARG A 115 -4.28 -9.22 0.20
C ARG A 115 -4.67 -9.39 1.66
N ARG A 116 -4.08 -8.60 2.56
CA ARG A 116 -4.31 -8.68 4.00
C ARG A 116 -5.72 -8.24 4.40
N VAL A 117 -6.28 -7.21 3.76
CA VAL A 117 -7.64 -6.72 4.02
C VAL A 117 -8.67 -7.83 3.81
N VAL A 118 -8.50 -8.63 2.77
CA VAL A 118 -9.40 -9.74 2.42
C VAL A 118 -8.99 -11.09 2.99
N LYS A 119 -7.98 -11.12 3.87
CA LYS A 119 -7.44 -12.35 4.47
C LYS A 119 -7.07 -13.42 3.43
N ALA A 120 -6.66 -13.02 2.22
CA ALA A 120 -6.38 -13.93 1.11
C ALA A 120 -5.18 -14.88 1.36
N ASP A 121 -4.39 -14.60 2.39
CA ASP A 121 -3.22 -15.40 2.79
C ASP A 121 -3.46 -16.20 4.08
N TRP A 122 -4.68 -16.20 4.63
CA TRP A 122 -5.03 -16.99 5.83
C TRP A 122 -5.59 -18.35 5.39
N ARG A 123 -5.03 -19.43 5.95
CA ARG A 123 -5.52 -20.81 5.80
C ARG A 123 -6.18 -21.26 7.08
#